data_AF-X1F486-F1
#
_entry.id   AF-X1F486-F1
#
_cell.length_a   1.000
_cell.length_b   1.000
_cell.length_c   1.000
_cell.angle_alpha   90.00
_cell.angle_beta   90.00
_cell.angle_gamma   90.00
#
_symmetry.space_group_name_H-M   'P 1'
#
loop_
_entity.id
_entity.type
_entity.pdbx_description
1 polymer ?
#
loop_
_entity_poly.entity_id
_entity_poly.type
_entity_poly.pdbx_seq_one_letter_code
_entity_poly.pdbx_strand_id
1 'polypeptide(L)'
;MGKIGKANSSQIHYIKGKTIRRKDKIANYEEGVKKIFCLLLDKKKGVIQDISEISAVGHRVVHGGEDFFHSTLIDDEVIKRVKSYIPLAPLHNPPNLAAIETARSLLPDVPQVAVFDTAFHQTLPQKAFLYALPYQYYEKYKIRRYGFHGMSHQYIASQAAKFLEKPLKELRIITSHLCSGCSIAAIDKGKSIDTSMGFTPLEGLVMGTRCGDIDAAAVLFLMEKENFTISQMDNLLNRQSGLLGISGVSNDLRKIQKWVGKGNQRAKLALEIFIY
;
A
#
# COMPACT_ATOMS: atom_id res chain seq x y z
N MET A 1 -7.74 -5.86 -11.80
CA MET A 1 -6.97 -6.76 -12.70
C MET A 1 -6.02 -7.59 -11.88
N GLY A 2 -5.64 -8.78 -12.36
CA GLY A 2 -4.63 -9.61 -11.72
C GLY A 2 -3.53 -10.01 -12.70
N LYS A 3 -2.28 -10.08 -12.21
CA LYS A 3 -1.12 -10.66 -12.92
C LYS A 3 -0.80 -10.00 -14.27
N ILE A 4 -0.87 -8.68 -14.36
CA ILE A 4 -0.42 -7.91 -15.55
C ILE A 4 1.03 -8.29 -15.89
N GLY A 5 1.34 -8.41 -17.18
CA GLY A 5 2.64 -8.85 -17.68
C GLY A 5 2.88 -10.38 -17.63
N LYS A 6 1.92 -11.17 -17.13
CA LYS A 6 1.99 -12.64 -17.09
C LYS A 6 1.01 -13.28 -18.08
N ALA A 7 1.33 -14.50 -18.52
CA ALA A 7 0.49 -15.25 -19.46
C ALA A 7 -0.94 -15.52 -18.96
N ASN A 8 -1.15 -15.49 -17.63
CA ASN A 8 -2.45 -15.68 -16.98
C ASN A 8 -3.03 -14.39 -16.41
N SER A 9 -2.73 -13.24 -17.02
CA SER A 9 -3.39 -11.98 -16.72
C SER A 9 -4.91 -12.10 -16.86
N SER A 10 -5.63 -11.40 -15.99
CA SER A 10 -7.09 -11.46 -15.99
C SER A 10 -7.72 -10.17 -15.52
N GLN A 11 -8.95 -9.96 -15.99
CA GLN A 11 -9.82 -8.90 -15.54
C GLN A 11 -11.09 -9.49 -14.95
N ILE A 12 -11.49 -8.95 -13.81
CA ILE A 12 -12.72 -9.30 -13.14
C ILE A 12 -13.44 -7.99 -12.91
N HIS A 13 -14.67 -7.92 -13.40
CA HIS A 13 -15.51 -6.74 -13.34
C HIS A 13 -16.82 -7.12 -12.65
N TYR A 14 -17.24 -6.29 -11.68
CA TYR A 14 -18.45 -6.49 -10.91
C TYR A 14 -19.44 -5.41 -11.30
N ILE A 15 -20.53 -5.80 -11.98
CA ILE A 15 -21.50 -4.86 -12.55
C ILE A 15 -22.89 -5.29 -12.08
N LYS A 16 -23.54 -4.47 -11.25
CA LYS A 16 -24.89 -4.71 -10.72
C LYS A 16 -25.07 -6.15 -10.19
N GLY A 17 -24.12 -6.62 -9.37
CA GLY A 17 -24.12 -7.98 -8.80
C GLY A 17 -23.66 -9.10 -9.73
N LYS A 18 -23.45 -8.84 -11.03
CA LYS A 18 -22.89 -9.82 -11.98
C LYS A 18 -21.37 -9.72 -12.00
N THR A 19 -20.71 -10.88 -12.09
CA THR A 19 -19.25 -10.96 -12.25
C THR A 19 -18.90 -11.31 -13.69
N ILE A 20 -18.21 -10.42 -14.39
CA ILE A 20 -17.66 -10.65 -15.72
C ILE A 20 -16.17 -10.95 -15.57
N ARG A 21 -15.75 -12.14 -15.99
CA ARG A 21 -14.33 -12.54 -16.00
C ARG A 21 -13.84 -12.61 -17.44
N ARG A 22 -12.76 -11.88 -17.75
CA ARG A 22 -12.03 -12.00 -19.02
C ARG A 22 -10.62 -12.49 -18.75
N LYS A 23 -10.22 -13.55 -19.44
CA LYS A 23 -8.83 -14.00 -19.52
C LYS A 23 -8.24 -13.33 -20.76
N ASP A 24 -7.66 -12.17 -20.55
CA ASP A 24 -6.99 -11.42 -21.60
C ASP A 24 -5.49 -11.39 -21.29
N LYS A 25 -4.65 -11.54 -22.31
CA LYS A 25 -3.25 -11.14 -22.20
C LYS A 25 -3.24 -9.61 -22.00
N ILE A 26 -2.57 -9.14 -20.96
CA ILE A 26 -2.39 -7.73 -20.63
C ILE A 26 -0.89 -7.54 -20.43
N ALA A 27 -0.22 -6.98 -21.44
CA ALA A 27 1.23 -6.87 -21.49
C ALA A 27 1.76 -5.89 -20.44
N ASN A 28 1.08 -4.75 -20.26
CA ASN A 28 1.53 -3.67 -19.38
C ASN A 28 0.33 -2.92 -18.75
N TYR A 29 0.65 -1.97 -17.87
CA TYR A 29 -0.37 -1.20 -17.14
C TYR A 29 -1.21 -0.30 -18.05
N GLU A 30 -0.61 0.26 -19.10
CA GLU A 30 -1.31 1.07 -20.10
C GLU A 30 -2.41 0.26 -20.82
N GLU A 31 -2.06 -0.91 -21.35
CA GLU A 31 -3.02 -1.83 -21.98
C GLU A 31 -4.11 -2.24 -20.98
N GLY A 32 -3.73 -2.45 -19.71
CA GLY A 32 -4.68 -2.67 -18.64
C GLY A 32 -5.70 -1.54 -18.54
N VAL A 33 -5.24 -0.30 -18.33
CA VAL A 33 -6.14 0.86 -18.21
C VAL A 33 -7.03 1.00 -19.45
N LYS A 34 -6.47 0.93 -20.67
CA LYS A 34 -7.27 0.98 -21.91
C LYS A 34 -8.39 -0.05 -21.94
N LYS A 35 -8.11 -1.30 -21.55
CA LYS A 35 -9.13 -2.36 -21.49
C LYS A 35 -10.21 -2.12 -20.43
N ILE A 36 -9.91 -1.42 -19.32
CA ILE A 36 -10.96 -0.99 -18.36
C ILE A 36 -11.93 -0.04 -19.06
N PHE A 37 -11.41 0.99 -19.74
CA PHE A 37 -12.23 1.95 -20.47
C PHE A 37 -13.07 1.29 -21.57
N CYS A 38 -12.48 0.36 -22.34
CA CYS A 38 -13.24 -0.40 -23.33
C CYS A 38 -14.42 -1.19 -22.73
N LEU A 39 -14.28 -1.71 -21.50
CA LEU A 39 -15.39 -2.38 -20.85
C LEU A 39 -16.42 -1.40 -20.30
N LEU A 40 -15.99 -0.29 -19.71
CA LEU A 40 -16.89 0.73 -19.18
C LEU A 40 -17.85 1.24 -20.28
N LEU A 41 -17.34 1.37 -21.51
CA LEU A 41 -18.07 1.82 -22.71
C LEU A 41 -18.69 0.67 -23.54
N ASP A 42 -18.60 -0.58 -23.09
CA ASP A 42 -19.14 -1.72 -23.85
C ASP A 42 -20.67 -1.60 -23.98
N LYS A 43 -21.21 -1.61 -25.20
CA LYS A 43 -22.66 -1.40 -25.44
C LYS A 43 -23.57 -2.42 -24.73
N LYS A 44 -23.07 -3.61 -24.40
CA LYS A 44 -23.86 -4.69 -23.79
C LYS A 44 -23.55 -4.86 -22.31
N LYS A 45 -22.32 -4.57 -21.90
CA LYS A 45 -21.78 -4.90 -20.57
C LYS A 45 -21.28 -3.68 -19.80
N GLY A 46 -21.18 -2.53 -20.46
CA GLY A 46 -20.71 -1.29 -19.89
C GLY A 46 -21.70 -0.66 -18.93
N VAL A 47 -21.24 0.43 -18.32
CA VAL A 47 -22.00 1.19 -17.31
C VAL A 47 -22.16 2.66 -17.68
N ILE A 48 -21.44 3.11 -18.70
CA ILE A 48 -21.51 4.45 -19.29
C ILE A 48 -21.65 4.32 -20.81
N GLN A 49 -22.33 5.27 -21.44
CA GLN A 49 -22.55 5.32 -22.88
C GLN A 49 -21.43 6.10 -23.59
N ASP A 50 -20.97 7.18 -22.96
CA ASP A 50 -19.92 8.04 -23.49
C ASP A 50 -18.80 8.28 -22.46
N ILE A 51 -17.60 8.54 -22.97
CA ILE A 51 -16.42 8.77 -22.13
C ILE A 51 -16.52 10.07 -21.33
N SER A 52 -17.28 11.05 -21.82
CA SER A 52 -17.56 12.34 -21.15
C SER A 52 -18.39 12.20 -19.87
N GLU A 53 -19.02 11.05 -19.63
CA GLU A 53 -19.69 10.77 -18.35
C GLU A 53 -18.70 10.66 -17.18
N ILE A 54 -17.40 10.50 -17.45
CA ILE A 54 -16.35 10.46 -16.43
C ILE A 54 -15.97 11.89 -16.04
N SER A 55 -16.50 12.38 -14.93
CA SER A 55 -16.25 13.76 -14.46
C SER A 55 -14.90 13.97 -13.76
N ALA A 56 -14.27 12.91 -13.23
CA ALA A 56 -12.96 12.96 -12.57
C ALA A 56 -12.32 11.58 -12.46
N VAL A 57 -10.99 11.52 -12.26
CA VAL A 57 -10.27 10.28 -11.96
C VAL A 57 -9.40 10.41 -10.70
N GLY A 58 -9.61 9.54 -9.72
CA GLY A 58 -8.78 9.46 -8.52
C GLY A 58 -7.73 8.34 -8.63
N HIS A 59 -6.46 8.67 -8.39
CA HIS A 59 -5.35 7.73 -8.42
C HIS A 59 -4.76 7.55 -7.03
N ARG A 60 -4.72 6.31 -6.55
CA ARG A 60 -3.88 5.98 -5.38
C ARG A 60 -2.42 5.99 -5.82
N VAL A 61 -1.61 6.80 -5.16
CA VAL A 61 -0.15 6.84 -5.30
C VAL A 61 0.46 6.40 -3.97
N VAL A 62 1.39 5.44 -3.99
CA VAL A 62 1.93 4.91 -2.73
C VAL A 62 2.81 5.93 -2.03
N HIS A 63 3.80 6.52 -2.72
CA HIS A 63 4.77 7.40 -2.06
C HIS A 63 4.71 8.83 -2.60
N GLY A 64 4.39 9.78 -1.72
CA GLY A 64 4.36 11.23 -1.99
C GLY A 64 5.57 11.99 -1.44
N GLY A 65 6.48 11.32 -0.73
CA GLY A 65 7.69 11.94 -0.20
C GLY A 65 7.39 13.03 0.83
N GLU A 66 8.18 14.11 0.83
CA GLU A 66 7.96 15.28 1.70
C GLU A 66 7.20 16.42 0.99
N ASP A 67 6.86 16.27 -0.29
CA ASP A 67 6.19 17.32 -1.06
C ASP A 67 4.65 17.27 -0.95
N PHE A 68 4.07 16.09 -0.72
CA PHE A 68 2.63 15.88 -0.80
C PHE A 68 1.99 15.56 0.55
N PHE A 69 1.39 16.58 1.16
CA PHE A 69 0.71 16.53 2.46
C PHE A 69 -0.79 16.21 2.36
N HIS A 70 -1.37 16.33 1.17
CA HIS A 70 -2.78 16.09 0.88
C HIS A 70 -2.98 15.62 -0.55
N SER A 71 -4.20 15.19 -0.87
CA SER A 71 -4.59 14.90 -2.25
C SER A 71 -4.36 16.13 -3.13
N THR A 72 -3.85 15.93 -4.34
CA THR A 72 -3.40 17.03 -5.21
C THR A 72 -3.92 16.80 -6.63
N LEU A 73 -4.42 17.86 -7.27
CA LEU A 73 -4.78 17.82 -8.69
C LEU A 73 -3.51 17.51 -9.50
N ILE A 74 -3.60 16.58 -10.43
CA ILE A 74 -2.44 16.12 -11.21
C ILE A 74 -2.19 17.09 -12.36
N ASP A 75 -1.02 17.72 -12.33
CA ASP A 75 -0.41 18.42 -13.46
C ASP A 75 0.95 17.80 -13.81
N ASP A 76 1.71 18.43 -14.70
CA ASP A 76 3.01 17.93 -15.15
C ASP A 76 4.10 18.01 -14.07
N GLU A 77 4.02 19.00 -13.17
CA GLU A 77 4.96 19.12 -12.05
C GLU A 77 4.70 18.02 -11.01
N VAL A 78 3.43 17.71 -10.72
CA VAL A 78 3.06 16.58 -9.85
C VAL A 78 3.62 15.26 -10.40
N ILE A 79 3.47 15.01 -11.72
CA ILE A 79 4.03 13.80 -12.35
C ILE A 79 5.56 13.77 -12.20
N LYS A 80 6.24 14.89 -12.45
CA LYS A 80 7.70 15.00 -12.29
C LYS A 80 8.15 14.71 -10.86
N ARG A 81 7.43 15.21 -9.85
CA ARG A 81 7.72 14.97 -8.43
C ARG A 81 7.47 13.51 -8.03
N VAL A 82 6.36 12.92 -8.47
CA VAL A 82 6.10 11.49 -8.21
C VAL A 82 7.15 10.61 -8.87
N LYS A 83 7.65 10.97 -10.06
CA LYS A 83 8.80 10.31 -10.71
C LYS A 83 10.08 10.39 -9.87
N SER A 84 10.38 11.54 -9.26
CA SER A 84 11.55 11.64 -8.37
C SER A 84 11.47 10.78 -7.10
N TYR A 85 10.27 10.35 -6.72
CA TYR A 85 10.05 9.44 -5.59
C TYR A 85 10.08 7.94 -5.94
N ILE A 86 10.33 7.59 -7.20
CA ILE A 86 10.50 6.18 -7.61
C ILE A 86 11.57 5.46 -6.76
N PRO A 87 12.74 6.04 -6.43
CA PRO A 87 13.72 5.36 -5.58
C PRO A 87 13.20 4.98 -4.19
N LEU A 88 12.20 5.71 -3.65
CA LEU A 88 11.58 5.42 -2.35
C LEU A 88 10.50 4.32 -2.44
N ALA A 89 9.90 4.13 -3.62
CA ALA A 89 8.86 3.12 -3.84
C ALA A 89 8.94 2.50 -5.25
N PRO A 90 10.04 1.80 -5.60
CA PRO A 90 10.34 1.40 -6.97
C PRO A 90 9.36 0.37 -7.54
N LEU A 91 8.72 -0.41 -6.66
CA LEU A 91 7.72 -1.42 -7.06
C LEU A 91 6.29 -0.86 -7.15
N HIS A 92 6.06 0.40 -6.75
CA HIS A 92 4.72 0.96 -6.58
C HIS A 92 4.49 2.24 -7.37
N ASN A 93 5.40 3.21 -7.31
CA ASN A 93 5.21 4.48 -8.01
C ASN A 93 5.21 4.35 -9.55
N PRO A 94 6.09 3.52 -10.19
CA PRO A 94 6.06 3.35 -11.64
C PRO A 94 4.71 2.85 -12.21
N PRO A 95 4.06 1.80 -11.66
CA PRO A 95 2.74 1.42 -12.17
C PRO A 95 1.64 2.44 -11.88
N ASN A 96 1.75 3.22 -10.79
CA ASN A 96 0.83 4.33 -10.54
C ASN A 96 0.96 5.43 -11.61
N LEU A 97 2.19 5.81 -11.95
CA LEU A 97 2.48 6.79 -13.00
C LEU A 97 1.99 6.34 -14.37
N ALA A 98 2.22 5.08 -14.74
CA ALA A 98 1.72 4.53 -16.00
C ALA A 98 0.19 4.63 -16.10
N ALA A 99 -0.52 4.39 -15.00
CA ALA A 99 -1.97 4.52 -14.95
C ALA A 99 -2.43 5.98 -15.08
N ILE A 100 -1.74 6.91 -14.41
CA ILE A 100 -1.99 8.36 -14.49
C ILE A 100 -1.79 8.85 -15.93
N GLU A 101 -0.63 8.56 -16.53
CA GLU A 101 -0.29 9.00 -17.89
C GLU A 101 -1.27 8.43 -18.91
N THR A 102 -1.64 7.15 -18.77
CA THR A 102 -2.64 6.53 -19.65
C THR A 102 -4.01 7.18 -19.50
N ALA A 103 -4.47 7.43 -18.28
CA ALA A 103 -5.75 8.09 -18.04
C ALA A 103 -5.74 9.53 -18.60
N ARG A 104 -4.64 10.29 -18.45
CA ARG A 104 -4.51 11.64 -19.03
C ARG A 104 -4.55 11.62 -20.56
N SER A 105 -3.98 10.60 -21.19
CA SER A 105 -4.06 10.43 -22.64
C SER A 105 -5.48 10.11 -23.12
N LEU A 106 -6.25 9.33 -22.35
CA LEU A 106 -7.62 8.95 -22.71
C LEU A 106 -8.66 10.02 -22.36
N LEU A 107 -8.37 10.85 -21.35
CA LEU A 107 -9.27 11.84 -20.79
C LEU A 107 -8.53 13.19 -20.60
N PRO A 108 -8.19 13.90 -21.69
CA PRO A 108 -7.35 15.10 -21.61
C PRO A 108 -7.99 16.23 -20.81
N ASP A 109 -9.32 16.37 -20.87
CA ASP A 109 -10.06 17.48 -20.23
C ASP A 109 -10.62 17.12 -18.85
N VAL A 110 -10.46 15.87 -18.40
CA VAL A 110 -11.02 15.40 -17.12
C VAL A 110 -10.00 15.62 -16.00
N PRO A 111 -10.39 16.30 -14.90
CA PRO A 111 -9.50 16.51 -13.77
C PRO A 111 -9.12 15.17 -13.12
N GLN A 112 -7.83 15.03 -12.81
CA GLN A 112 -7.30 13.85 -12.13
C GLN A 112 -6.66 14.25 -10.81
N VAL A 113 -6.81 13.40 -9.79
CA VAL A 113 -6.32 13.67 -8.44
C VAL A 113 -5.42 12.53 -7.99
N ALA A 114 -4.23 12.84 -7.50
CA ALA A 114 -3.36 11.91 -6.82
C ALA A 114 -3.68 11.91 -5.33
N VAL A 115 -3.90 10.73 -4.75
CA VAL A 115 -4.12 10.52 -3.32
C VAL A 115 -3.01 9.63 -2.78
N PHE A 116 -2.21 10.18 -1.88
CA PHE A 116 -0.97 9.56 -1.42
C PHE A 116 -1.19 8.74 -0.14
N ASP A 117 -0.70 7.49 -0.09
CA ASP A 117 -0.78 6.68 1.13
C ASP A 117 0.04 7.27 2.30
N THR A 118 1.05 8.07 1.97
CA THR A 118 1.99 8.70 2.91
C THR A 118 1.51 10.07 3.42
N ALA A 119 0.54 10.71 2.74
CA ALA A 119 0.13 12.09 3.04
C ALA A 119 -0.43 12.27 4.46
N PHE A 120 -1.30 11.35 4.90
CA PHE A 120 -1.93 11.44 6.23
C PHE A 120 -0.91 11.41 7.39
N HIS A 121 0.25 10.80 7.16
CA HIS A 121 1.31 10.65 8.15
C HIS A 121 2.34 11.80 8.11
N GLN A 122 2.19 12.78 7.22
CA GLN A 122 3.07 13.95 7.21
C GLN A 122 2.92 14.86 8.43
N THR A 123 1.89 14.64 9.26
CA THR A 123 1.72 15.33 10.55
C THR A 123 2.57 14.75 11.68
N LEU A 124 3.32 13.67 11.43
CA LEU A 124 4.25 13.10 12.42
C LEU A 124 5.26 14.17 12.88
N PRO A 125 5.49 14.33 14.19
CA PRO A 125 6.53 15.22 14.68
C PRO A 125 7.93 14.64 14.43
N GLN A 126 8.96 15.48 14.39
CA GLN A 126 10.37 15.07 14.17
C GLN A 126 10.81 13.92 15.07
N LYS A 127 10.42 13.97 16.35
CA LYS A 127 10.70 12.91 17.34
C LYS A 127 10.12 11.54 17.00
N ALA A 128 9.12 11.46 16.11
CA ALA A 128 8.47 10.21 15.72
C ALA A 128 8.94 9.71 14.34
N PHE A 129 9.38 10.63 13.45
CA PHE A 129 9.78 10.23 12.10
C PHE A 129 11.29 10.09 11.88
N LEU A 130 12.12 10.72 12.71
CA LEU A 130 13.57 10.55 12.60
C LEU A 130 13.99 9.24 13.26
N TYR A 131 14.71 8.41 12.52
CA TYR A 131 15.41 7.28 13.10
C TYR A 131 16.67 7.78 13.83
N ALA A 132 17.09 7.05 14.85
CA ALA A 132 18.35 7.29 15.58
C ALA A 132 19.59 6.85 14.76
N LEU A 133 19.65 7.30 13.51
CA LEU A 133 20.78 7.16 12.58
C LEU A 133 21.53 8.50 12.49
N PRO A 134 22.78 8.52 11.99
CA PRO A 134 23.46 9.78 11.69
C PRO A 134 22.58 10.70 10.84
N TYR A 135 22.38 11.93 11.32
CA TYR A 135 21.40 12.88 10.77
C TYR A 135 21.59 13.16 9.27
N GLN A 136 22.83 13.10 8.78
CA GLN A 136 23.18 13.26 7.36
C GLN A 136 22.40 12.32 6.42
N TYR A 137 21.97 11.15 6.88
CA TYR A 137 21.19 10.22 6.06
C TYR A 137 19.74 10.67 5.87
N TYR A 138 19.18 11.37 6.86
CA TYR A 138 17.93 12.10 6.67
C TYR A 138 18.13 13.24 5.67
N GLU A 139 19.15 14.08 5.84
CA GLU A 139 19.36 15.23 4.95
C GLU A 139 19.59 14.83 3.49
N LYS A 140 20.46 13.83 3.27
CA LYS A 140 20.90 13.42 1.94
C LYS A 140 19.91 12.50 1.23
N TYR A 141 19.35 11.53 1.94
CA TYR A 141 18.53 10.47 1.34
C TYR A 141 17.07 10.49 1.79
N LYS A 142 16.71 11.40 2.69
CA LYS A 142 15.36 11.50 3.26
C LYS A 142 14.91 10.18 3.89
N ILE A 143 15.85 9.51 4.58
CA ILE A 143 15.56 8.32 5.39
C ILE A 143 14.84 8.78 6.66
N ARG A 144 13.54 8.52 6.70
CA ARG A 144 12.62 8.84 7.79
C ARG A 144 11.43 7.89 7.76
N ARG A 145 10.64 7.86 8.83
CA ARG A 145 9.30 7.28 8.82
C ARG A 145 8.41 8.11 7.88
N TYR A 146 7.86 7.47 6.87
CA TYR A 146 6.79 8.04 6.04
C TYR A 146 5.44 7.48 6.46
N GLY A 147 5.37 6.18 6.75
CA GLY A 147 4.11 5.49 7.04
C GLY A 147 3.26 5.26 5.79
N PHE A 148 2.48 4.18 5.79
CA PHE A 148 1.58 3.84 4.69
C PHE A 148 0.19 3.49 5.22
N HIS A 149 -0.73 3.20 4.31
CA HIS A 149 -2.16 3.03 4.61
C HIS A 149 -2.81 4.30 5.18
N GLY A 150 -2.22 5.49 4.95
CA GLY A 150 -2.71 6.76 5.47
C GLY A 150 -4.17 7.04 5.11
N MET A 151 -4.58 6.78 3.87
CA MET A 151 -5.99 6.89 3.46
C MET A 151 -6.92 6.01 4.28
N SER A 152 -6.50 4.77 4.57
CA SER A 152 -7.33 3.84 5.35
C SER A 152 -7.43 4.30 6.81
N HIS A 153 -6.31 4.73 7.40
CA HIS A 153 -6.29 5.23 8.77
C HIS A 153 -7.13 6.50 8.91
N GLN A 154 -6.97 7.45 7.98
CA GLN A 154 -7.75 8.68 7.93
C GLN A 154 -9.25 8.40 7.79
N TYR A 155 -9.62 7.50 6.87
CA TYR A 155 -11.01 7.12 6.65
C TYR A 155 -11.63 6.47 7.90
N ILE A 156 -10.97 5.45 8.46
CA ILE A 156 -11.48 4.71 9.62
C ILE A 156 -11.58 5.62 10.85
N ALA A 157 -10.59 6.50 11.11
CA ALA A 157 -10.65 7.46 12.20
C ALA A 157 -11.85 8.42 12.04
N SER A 158 -12.12 8.87 10.82
CA SER A 158 -13.27 9.72 10.51
C SER A 158 -14.60 8.97 10.70
N GLN A 159 -14.68 7.70 10.32
CA GLN A 159 -15.87 6.87 10.55
C GLN A 159 -16.08 6.57 12.03
N ALA A 160 -15.01 6.31 12.79
CA ALA A 160 -15.08 6.11 14.23
C ALA A 160 -15.59 7.37 14.94
N ALA A 161 -15.13 8.56 14.55
CA ALA A 161 -15.63 9.83 15.08
C ALA A 161 -17.14 10.01 14.81
N LYS A 162 -17.59 9.70 13.59
CA LYS A 162 -19.02 9.72 13.24
C LYS A 162 -19.84 8.73 14.07
N PHE A 163 -19.35 7.50 14.22
CA PHE A 163 -20.00 6.46 15.00
C PHE A 163 -20.13 6.82 16.49
N LEU A 164 -19.11 7.49 17.03
CA LEU A 164 -19.11 7.97 18.42
C LEU A 164 -19.87 9.29 18.61
N GLU A 165 -20.38 9.88 17.52
CA GLU A 165 -21.05 11.19 17.52
C GLU A 165 -20.20 12.31 18.16
N LYS A 166 -18.88 12.24 17.97
CA LYS A 166 -17.93 13.20 18.53
C LYS A 166 -17.07 13.84 17.45
N PRO A 167 -16.73 15.13 17.56
CA PRO A 167 -15.78 15.76 16.66
C PRO A 167 -14.42 15.03 16.69
N LEU A 168 -13.86 14.72 15.51
CA LEU A 168 -12.56 14.05 15.40
C LEU A 168 -11.43 14.80 16.16
N LYS A 169 -11.53 16.13 16.23
CA LYS A 169 -10.60 17.01 16.96
C LYS A 169 -10.62 16.85 18.50
N GLU A 170 -11.56 16.10 19.05
CA GLU A 170 -11.69 15.81 20.48
C GLU A 170 -11.27 14.38 20.84
N LEU A 171 -10.92 13.57 19.83
CA LEU A 171 -10.65 12.15 20.00
C LEU A 171 -9.14 11.84 19.92
N ARG A 172 -8.74 10.85 20.71
CA ARG A 172 -7.48 10.13 20.57
C ARG A 172 -7.82 8.71 20.12
N ILE A 173 -7.38 8.34 18.91
CA ILE A 173 -7.78 7.11 18.24
C ILE A 173 -6.53 6.31 17.88
N ILE A 174 -6.58 5.01 18.14
CA ILE A 174 -5.63 4.05 17.58
C ILE A 174 -6.37 3.28 16.48
N THR A 175 -5.82 3.27 15.26
CA THR A 175 -6.40 2.54 14.13
C THR A 175 -5.50 1.37 13.74
N SER A 176 -6.07 0.16 13.71
CA SER A 176 -5.37 -1.06 13.31
C SER A 176 -5.85 -1.51 11.93
N HIS A 177 -5.04 -1.27 10.90
CA HIS A 177 -5.27 -1.77 9.55
C HIS A 177 -4.62 -3.16 9.41
N LEU A 178 -5.41 -4.22 9.59
CA LEU A 178 -4.92 -5.61 9.62
C LEU A 178 -5.31 -6.35 8.35
N CYS A 179 -4.47 -6.29 7.31
CA CYS A 179 -4.67 -7.05 6.07
C CYS A 179 -3.43 -7.89 5.72
N SER A 180 -3.13 -8.13 4.44
CA SER A 180 -1.88 -8.81 4.06
C SER A 180 -0.64 -7.99 4.38
N GLY A 181 -0.76 -6.65 4.36
CA GLY A 181 0.17 -5.71 4.99
C GLY A 181 -0.52 -5.07 6.19
N CYS A 182 0.13 -5.09 7.35
CA CYS A 182 -0.47 -4.61 8.58
C CYS A 182 0.19 -3.32 9.04
N SER A 183 -0.59 -2.38 9.56
CA SER A 183 -0.05 -1.20 10.22
C SER A 183 -1.00 -0.70 11.29
N ILE A 184 -0.45 -0.15 12.36
CA ILE A 184 -1.22 0.57 13.38
C ILE A 184 -0.81 2.05 13.36
N ALA A 185 -1.75 2.95 13.60
CA ALA A 185 -1.48 4.39 13.68
C ALA A 185 -2.07 4.99 14.94
N ALA A 186 -1.32 5.91 15.56
CA ALA A 186 -1.79 6.75 16.63
C ALA A 186 -2.25 8.09 16.05
N ILE A 187 -3.48 8.48 16.35
CA ILE A 187 -4.13 9.67 15.81
C ILE A 187 -4.62 10.52 16.98
N ASP A 188 -4.07 11.72 17.10
CA ASP A 188 -4.45 12.70 18.12
C ASP A 188 -5.16 13.87 17.45
N LYS A 189 -6.43 14.08 17.79
CA LYS A 189 -7.26 15.18 17.30
C LYS A 189 -7.30 15.26 15.77
N GLY A 190 -7.38 14.10 15.11
CA GLY A 190 -7.43 13.96 13.66
C GLY A 190 -6.10 14.07 12.92
N LYS A 191 -4.98 14.23 13.63
CA LYS A 191 -3.63 14.20 13.06
C LYS A 191 -2.94 12.89 13.40
N SER A 192 -2.28 12.27 12.43
CA SER A 192 -1.41 11.13 12.74
C SER A 192 -0.18 11.64 13.48
N ILE A 193 0.07 11.06 14.65
CA ILE A 193 1.23 11.40 15.50
C ILE A 193 2.28 10.29 15.53
N ASP A 194 1.88 9.06 15.17
CA ASP A 194 2.79 7.92 14.98
C ASP A 194 2.13 6.85 14.09
N THR A 195 2.94 5.96 13.50
CA THR A 195 2.50 4.83 12.69
C THR A 195 3.57 3.75 12.64
N SER A 196 3.17 2.48 12.66
CA SER A 196 4.12 1.37 12.78
C SER A 196 5.00 1.19 11.54
N MET A 197 4.45 1.47 10.35
CA MET A 197 5.24 1.38 9.12
C MET A 197 6.22 2.55 9.01
N GLY A 198 7.37 2.24 8.41
CA GLY A 198 8.57 3.06 8.46
C GLY A 198 8.85 3.89 7.23
N PHE A 199 10.14 3.94 6.90
CA PHE A 199 10.68 4.30 5.59
C PHE A 199 10.10 3.41 4.48
N THR A 200 9.89 2.13 4.78
CA THR A 200 9.26 1.15 3.89
C THR A 200 8.08 0.46 4.59
N PRO A 201 7.21 -0.24 3.83
CA PRO A 201 6.15 -1.05 4.42
C PRO A 201 6.63 -2.31 5.18
N LEU A 202 7.93 -2.48 5.41
CA LEU A 202 8.50 -3.63 6.11
C LEU A 202 8.39 -3.51 7.64
N GLU A 203 8.59 -2.31 8.17
CA GLU A 203 8.64 -2.03 9.61
C GLU A 203 7.26 -2.19 10.29
N GLY A 204 7.28 -2.52 11.57
CA GLY A 204 6.13 -2.61 12.45
C GLY A 204 5.65 -4.03 12.66
N LEU A 205 4.34 -4.21 12.47
CA LEU A 205 3.65 -5.47 12.77
C LEU A 205 4.14 -6.63 11.90
N VAL A 206 4.05 -7.84 12.44
CA VAL A 206 4.11 -9.07 11.64
C VAL A 206 3.00 -9.03 10.58
N MET A 207 3.33 -9.41 9.34
CA MET A 207 2.37 -9.38 8.22
C MET A 207 2.28 -10.74 7.54
N GLY A 208 1.56 -10.81 6.41
CA GLY A 208 1.41 -12.06 5.67
C GLY A 208 2.75 -12.68 5.25
N THR A 209 3.64 -11.88 4.66
CA THR A 209 4.95 -12.32 4.17
C THR A 209 6.12 -11.44 4.60
N ARG A 210 5.84 -10.37 5.34
CA ARG A 210 6.84 -9.43 5.84
C ARG A 210 7.17 -9.72 7.29
N CYS A 211 8.45 -9.62 7.65
CA CYS A 211 8.90 -9.90 9.01
C CYS A 211 8.32 -8.93 10.05
N GLY A 212 8.11 -7.66 9.69
CA GLY A 212 7.87 -6.63 10.69
C GLY A 212 9.18 -6.22 11.36
N ASP A 213 9.09 -5.77 12.60
CA ASP A 213 10.25 -5.40 13.40
C ASP A 213 11.10 -6.62 13.78
N ILE A 214 12.39 -6.53 13.50
CA ILE A 214 13.42 -7.51 13.90
C ILE A 214 14.70 -6.75 14.24
N ASP A 215 15.62 -7.41 14.94
CA ASP A 215 16.95 -6.84 15.21
C ASP A 215 17.71 -6.59 13.91
N ALA A 216 18.15 -5.34 13.71
CA ALA A 216 18.94 -4.94 12.55
C ALA A 216 20.29 -5.69 12.47
N ALA A 217 20.91 -6.03 13.60
CA ALA A 217 22.15 -6.80 13.63
C ALA A 217 21.92 -8.26 13.20
N ALA A 218 20.74 -8.83 13.47
CA ALA A 218 20.38 -10.17 13.00
C ALA A 218 20.27 -10.22 11.47
N VAL A 219 19.82 -9.13 10.83
CA VAL A 219 19.82 -9.01 9.36
C VAL A 219 21.25 -9.09 8.82
N LEU A 220 22.18 -8.32 9.38
CA LEU A 220 23.58 -8.33 8.95
C LEU A 220 24.23 -9.70 9.17
N PHE A 221 23.99 -10.31 10.33
CA PHE A 221 24.48 -11.64 10.66
C PHE A 221 23.98 -12.70 9.66
N LEU A 222 22.69 -12.70 9.32
CA LEU A 222 22.14 -13.64 8.34
C LEU A 222 22.71 -13.40 6.94
N MET A 223 22.89 -12.15 6.54
CA MET A 223 23.53 -11.84 5.25
C MET A 223 24.93 -12.42 5.16
N GLU A 224 25.73 -12.28 6.21
CA GLU A 224 27.08 -12.82 6.27
C GLU A 224 27.08 -14.37 6.28
N LYS A 225 26.25 -14.98 7.13
CA LYS A 225 26.23 -16.45 7.30
C LYS A 225 25.71 -17.21 6.08
N GLU A 226 24.68 -16.69 5.43
CA GLU A 226 24.07 -17.31 4.25
C GLU A 226 24.66 -16.75 2.94
N ASN A 227 25.63 -15.84 3.03
CA ASN A 227 26.21 -15.11 1.90
C ASN A 227 25.12 -14.47 1.00
N PHE A 228 24.11 -13.87 1.62
CA PHE A 228 23.02 -13.24 0.88
C PHE A 228 23.43 -11.90 0.30
N THR A 229 23.09 -11.72 -0.97
CA THR A 229 23.03 -10.39 -1.60
C THR A 229 21.90 -9.54 -0.99
N ILE A 230 21.98 -8.23 -1.16
CA ILE A 230 20.91 -7.28 -0.75
C ILE A 230 19.55 -7.72 -1.31
N SER A 231 19.49 -8.14 -2.58
CA SER A 231 18.23 -8.57 -3.20
C SER A 231 17.68 -9.86 -2.62
N GLN A 232 18.54 -10.81 -2.22
CA GLN A 232 18.10 -12.05 -1.58
C GLN A 232 17.57 -11.76 -0.17
N MET A 233 18.26 -10.91 0.59
CA MET A 233 17.79 -10.50 1.91
C MET A 233 16.48 -9.70 1.84
N ASP A 234 16.36 -8.74 0.92
CA ASP A 234 15.10 -8.02 0.69
C ASP A 234 13.94 -8.99 0.39
N ASN A 235 14.18 -9.98 -0.48
CA ASN A 235 13.17 -10.99 -0.80
C ASN A 235 12.83 -11.87 0.42
N LEU A 236 13.82 -12.26 1.24
CA LEU A 236 13.59 -13.00 2.47
C LEU A 236 12.66 -12.21 3.41
N LEU A 237 13.00 -10.95 3.66
CA LEU A 237 12.29 -10.08 4.60
C LEU A 237 10.89 -9.71 4.09
N ASN A 238 10.70 -9.49 2.79
CA ASN A 238 9.43 -9.04 2.23
C ASN A 238 8.48 -10.15 1.75
N ARG A 239 9.01 -11.31 1.35
CA ARG A 239 8.24 -12.35 0.63
C ARG A 239 8.23 -13.71 1.30
N GLN A 240 9.20 -14.01 2.16
CA GLN A 240 9.37 -15.34 2.75
C GLN A 240 9.22 -15.36 4.28
N SER A 241 9.05 -14.19 4.89
CA SER A 241 8.96 -14.02 6.35
C SER A 241 7.51 -13.89 6.83
N GLY A 242 7.30 -13.32 8.03
CA GLY A 242 5.98 -13.07 8.60
C GLY A 242 5.21 -14.34 8.94
N LEU A 243 3.88 -14.26 8.85
CA LEU A 243 2.98 -15.39 9.04
C LEU A 243 3.36 -16.60 8.18
N LEU A 244 3.76 -16.38 6.93
CA LEU A 244 4.22 -17.44 6.03
C LEU A 244 5.48 -18.12 6.56
N GLY A 245 6.51 -17.34 6.89
CA GLY A 245 7.80 -17.86 7.34
C GLY A 245 7.68 -18.68 8.63
N ILE A 246 6.96 -18.15 9.62
CA ILE A 246 6.78 -18.85 10.90
C ILE A 246 5.89 -20.08 10.74
N SER A 247 4.72 -19.93 10.11
CA SER A 247 3.76 -21.04 10.02
C SER A 247 4.22 -22.15 9.07
N GLY A 248 4.97 -21.81 8.02
CA GLY A 248 5.36 -22.73 6.95
C GLY A 248 4.21 -23.16 6.05
N VAL A 249 2.99 -22.62 6.22
CA VAL A 249 1.79 -23.10 5.52
C VAL A 249 1.08 -22.02 4.70
N SER A 250 0.97 -20.78 5.20
CA SER A 250 0.26 -19.72 4.48
C SER A 250 0.56 -18.33 5.03
N ASN A 251 0.40 -17.33 4.17
CA ASN A 251 0.33 -15.91 4.55
C ASN A 251 -1.10 -15.42 4.84
N ASP A 252 -2.12 -16.28 4.74
CA ASP A 252 -3.53 -15.95 4.94
C ASP A 252 -4.00 -16.45 6.30
N LEU A 253 -4.36 -15.52 7.20
CA LEU A 253 -4.84 -15.83 8.56
C LEU A 253 -6.00 -16.84 8.58
N ARG A 254 -6.91 -16.80 7.60
CA ARG A 254 -8.04 -17.74 7.54
C ARG A 254 -7.57 -19.16 7.27
N LYS A 255 -6.49 -19.32 6.51
CA LYS A 255 -5.86 -20.64 6.28
C LYS A 255 -5.07 -21.08 7.50
N ILE A 256 -4.35 -20.15 8.15
CA ILE A 256 -3.61 -20.43 9.40
C ILE A 256 -4.57 -20.94 10.48
N GLN A 257 -5.71 -20.28 10.69
CA GLN A 257 -6.73 -20.74 11.66
C GLN A 257 -7.22 -22.16 11.39
N LYS A 258 -7.40 -22.54 10.11
CA LYS A 258 -7.74 -23.93 9.74
C LYS A 258 -6.63 -24.91 10.10
N TRP A 259 -5.37 -24.51 9.95
CA TRP A 259 -4.22 -25.33 10.37
C TRP A 259 -4.09 -25.44 11.88
N VAL A 260 -4.40 -24.37 12.62
CA VAL A 260 -4.50 -24.40 14.09
C VAL A 260 -5.55 -25.42 14.53
N GLY A 261 -6.74 -25.40 13.91
CA GLY A 261 -7.80 -26.39 14.19
C GLY A 261 -7.43 -27.84 13.85
N LYS A 262 -6.38 -28.05 13.03
CA LYS A 262 -5.80 -29.38 12.73
C LYS A 262 -4.60 -29.73 13.63
N GLY A 263 -4.31 -28.94 14.65
CA GLY A 263 -3.21 -29.19 15.59
C GLY A 263 -1.81 -28.79 15.10
N ASN A 264 -1.69 -27.97 14.04
CA ASN A 264 -0.38 -27.51 13.57
C ASN A 264 0.23 -26.49 14.55
N GLN A 265 1.33 -26.87 15.20
CA GLN A 265 1.99 -26.06 16.23
C GLN A 265 2.60 -24.77 15.69
N ARG A 266 3.24 -24.81 14.51
CA ARG A 266 3.83 -23.61 13.88
C ARG A 266 2.77 -22.61 13.43
N ALA A 267 1.60 -23.08 12.98
CA ALA A 267 0.47 -22.23 12.66
C ALA A 267 -0.10 -21.53 13.91
N LYS A 268 -0.16 -22.24 15.04
CA LYS A 268 -0.58 -21.68 16.33
C LYS A 268 0.41 -20.61 16.80
N LEU A 269 1.71 -20.93 16.78
CA LEU A 269 2.77 -19.98 17.13
C LEU A 269 2.75 -18.73 16.24
N ALA A 270 2.57 -18.89 14.93
CA ALA A 270 2.49 -17.74 14.01
C ALA A 270 1.31 -16.81 14.34
N LEU A 271 0.17 -17.37 14.75
CA LEU A 271 -0.99 -16.59 15.16
C LEU A 271 -0.75 -15.89 16.50
N GLU A 272 -0.12 -16.56 17.47
CA GLU A 272 0.23 -15.97 18.77
C GLU A 272 1.22 -14.81 18.61
N ILE A 273 2.27 -14.99 17.80
CA ILE A 273 3.23 -13.91 17.46
C ILE A 273 2.55 -12.72 16.77
N PHE A 274 1.56 -12.97 15.92
CA PHE A 274 0.83 -11.89 15.23
C PHE A 274 -0.10 -11.11 16.16
N ILE A 275 -0.64 -11.75 17.20
CA ILE A 275 -1.58 -11.13 18.15
C ILE A 275 -0.84 -10.34 19.24
N TYR A 276 0.31 -10.84 19.69
CA TYR A 276 1.16 -10.20 20.69
C TYR A 276 1.70 -8.84 20.20
#